data_AF-A0A838EXA8-F1
#
_entry.id   AF-A0A838EXA8-F1
#
_cell.length_a   1.000
_cell.length_b   1.000
_cell.length_c   1.000
_cell.angle_alpha   90.00
_cell.angle_beta   90.00
_cell.angle_gamma   90.00
#
_symmetry.space_group_name_H-M   'P 1'
#
loop_
_entity.id
_entity.type
_entity.pdbx_description
1 polymer ?
#
loop_
_entity_poly.entity_id
_entity_poly.type
_entity_poly.pdbx_seq_one_letter_code
_entity_poly.pdbx_strand_id
1 'polypeptide(L)'
;MAHQLGRFCHKPPNQKKEVILSKRNELGILSNFAATPFFYDGKRYASVEGFWQMMKYPDPEYKNDPRSKAKFPFTRDQVAGMAGFEAKAVGDAAEKIMQHL
;
A
#
# COMPACT_ATOMS: atom_id res chain seq x y z
N MET A 1 25.90 11.32 30.70
CA MET A 1 25.51 11.72 29.33
C MET A 1 24.42 10.78 28.85
N ALA A 2 23.36 11.36 28.31
CA ALA A 2 22.12 10.71 27.91
C ALA A 2 22.27 9.90 26.60
N HIS A 3 21.59 8.76 26.49
CA HIS A 3 20.39 8.58 25.65
C HIS A 3 20.02 7.10 25.55
N GLN A 4 19.09 6.72 26.41
CA GLN A 4 18.20 5.57 26.28
C GLN A 4 16.97 6.03 25.50
N LEU A 5 16.56 5.33 24.44
CA LEU A 5 15.15 5.21 24.00
C LEU A 5 14.94 3.96 23.12
N GLY A 6 15.27 2.78 23.64
CA GLY A 6 14.57 1.57 23.24
C GLY A 6 13.24 1.54 23.99
N ARG A 7 12.11 1.83 23.32
CA ARG A 7 10.78 1.70 23.92
C ARG A 7 10.49 0.22 24.20
N PHE A 8 10.89 -0.23 25.38
CA PHE A 8 10.27 -1.39 26.02
C PHE A 8 8.81 -1.02 26.28
N CYS A 9 7.89 -1.64 25.54
CA CYS A 9 6.49 -1.66 25.92
C CYS A 9 6.38 -2.45 27.24
N HIS A 10 6.43 -1.73 28.37
CA HIS A 10 6.07 -2.28 29.65
C HIS A 10 4.59 -2.64 29.60
N LYS A 11 4.30 -3.94 29.64
CA LYS A 11 2.94 -4.48 29.61
C LYS A 11 2.37 -4.48 31.04
N PRO A 12 1.37 -3.64 31.37
CA PRO A 12 0.75 -3.67 32.70
C PRO A 12 -0.08 -4.96 32.90
N PRO A 13 -0.22 -5.45 34.15
CA PRO A 13 -0.87 -6.72 34.45
C PRO A 13 -2.40 -6.58 34.47
N ASN A 14 -3.01 -6.32 33.30
CA ASN A 14 -4.40 -6.66 33.01
C ASN A 14 -4.70 -6.50 31.52
N GLN A 15 -3.98 -7.27 30.70
CA GLN A 15 -3.93 -7.05 29.28
C GLN A 15 -5.15 -7.66 28.59
N LYS A 16 -6.14 -6.83 28.28
CA LYS A 16 -7.14 -7.17 27.26
C LYS A 16 -6.37 -7.68 26.04
N LYS A 17 -6.70 -8.88 25.55
CA LYS A 17 -6.10 -9.43 24.32
C LYS A 17 -6.36 -8.42 23.19
N GLU A 18 -5.33 -7.67 22.82
CA GLU A 18 -5.39 -6.75 21.69
C GLU A 18 -5.58 -7.57 20.42
N VAL A 19 -6.57 -7.20 19.61
CA VAL A 19 -6.91 -7.88 18.37
C VAL A 19 -6.67 -6.90 17.23
N ILE A 20 -5.82 -7.29 16.29
CA ILE A 20 -5.69 -6.56 15.02
C ILE A 20 -6.86 -6.96 14.12
N LEU A 21 -7.86 -6.09 14.04
CA LEU A 21 -9.09 -6.33 13.26
C LEU A 21 -8.81 -6.58 11.78
N SER A 22 -7.81 -5.90 11.19
CA SER A 22 -7.44 -6.02 9.77
C SER A 22 -6.83 -7.36 9.37
N LYS A 23 -6.59 -8.27 10.33
CA LYS A 23 -5.99 -9.60 10.10
C LYS A 23 -6.97 -10.75 10.36
N ARG A 24 -8.23 -10.47 10.69
CA ARG A 24 -9.27 -11.52 10.83
C ARG A 24 -9.91 -11.81 9.47
N ASN A 25 -9.93 -13.09 9.09
CA ASN A 25 -10.51 -13.54 7.81
C ASN A 25 -12.00 -13.20 7.68
N GLU A 26 -12.77 -13.20 8.77
CA GLU A 26 -14.21 -12.90 8.75
C GLU A 26 -14.53 -11.41 8.58
N LEU A 27 -13.56 -10.51 8.84
CA LEU A 27 -13.68 -9.06 8.68
C LEU A 27 -12.69 -8.51 7.65
N GLY A 28 -12.32 -9.35 6.66
CA GLY A 28 -11.34 -9.02 5.62
C GLY A 28 -11.65 -7.74 4.85
N ILE A 29 -12.89 -7.23 4.92
CA ILE A 29 -13.31 -5.93 4.37
C ILE A 29 -12.57 -4.72 4.96
N LEU A 30 -12.09 -4.81 6.22
CA LEU A 30 -11.31 -3.75 6.86
C LEU A 30 -9.81 -3.84 6.55
N SER A 31 -9.40 -4.85 5.77
CA SER A 31 -8.04 -4.94 5.25
C SER A 31 -7.88 -4.03 4.04
N ASN A 32 -6.69 -3.47 3.84
CA ASN A 32 -6.34 -2.75 2.61
C ASN A 32 -6.49 -3.64 1.37
N PHE A 33 -6.39 -4.97 1.55
CA PHE A 33 -6.50 -5.96 0.47
C PHE A 33 -7.94 -6.21 0.03
N ALA A 34 -8.93 -5.74 0.79
CA ALA A 34 -10.32 -5.88 0.41
C ALA A 34 -10.59 -5.18 -0.93
N ALA A 35 -11.41 -5.80 -1.78
CA ALA A 35 -11.98 -5.12 -2.94
C ALA A 35 -13.09 -4.16 -2.45
N THR A 36 -12.69 -3.01 -1.94
CA THR A 36 -13.56 -1.93 -1.44
C THR A 36 -13.42 -0.71 -2.34
N PRO A 37 -14.14 -0.66 -3.49
CA PRO A 37 -14.00 0.43 -4.43
C PRO A 37 -14.42 1.76 -3.82
N PHE A 38 -13.69 2.83 -4.13
CA PHE A 38 -13.98 4.18 -3.67
C PHE A 38 -13.72 5.21 -4.77
N PHE A 39 -14.27 6.40 -4.59
CA PHE A 39 -14.01 7.54 -5.46
C PHE A 39 -13.13 8.54 -4.75
N TYR A 40 -12.14 9.07 -5.46
CA TYR A 40 -11.26 10.13 -5.00
C TYR A 40 -10.91 11.01 -6.21
N ASP A 41 -11.04 12.33 -6.06
CA ASP A 41 -10.87 13.33 -7.12
C ASP A 41 -11.60 12.97 -8.44
N GLY A 42 -12.83 12.48 -8.34
CA GLY A 42 -13.65 12.10 -9.49
C GLY A 42 -13.26 10.79 -10.18
N LYS A 43 -12.22 10.09 -9.71
CA LYS A 43 -11.77 8.80 -10.24
C LYS A 43 -12.14 7.65 -9.32
N ARG A 44 -12.55 6.52 -9.91
CA ARG A 44 -12.85 5.29 -9.19
C ARG A 44 -11.62 4.40 -9.08
N TYR A 45 -11.36 3.90 -7.88
CA TYR A 45 -10.29 2.94 -7.58
C TYR A 45 -10.90 1.62 -7.10
N ALA A 46 -10.25 0.50 -7.40
CA ALA A 46 -10.77 -0.83 -7.06
C ALA A 46 -10.58 -1.19 -5.57
N SER A 47 -9.50 -0.70 -4.95
CA SER A 47 -9.25 -0.82 -3.51
C SER A 47 -8.20 0.17 -3.03
N VAL A 48 -8.03 0.26 -1.70
CA VAL A 48 -6.96 1.03 -1.07
C VAL A 48 -5.58 0.49 -1.46
N GLU A 49 -5.42 -0.84 -1.54
CA GLU A 49 -4.15 -1.45 -1.98
C GLU A 49 -3.83 -1.07 -3.44
N GLY A 50 -4.79 -1.14 -4.36
CA GLY A 50 -4.60 -0.73 -5.75
C GLY A 50 -4.20 0.75 -5.86
N PHE A 51 -4.89 1.62 -5.10
CA PHE A 51 -4.56 3.04 -5.02
C PHE A 51 -3.12 3.28 -4.51
N TRP A 52 -2.71 2.60 -3.44
CA TRP A 52 -1.35 2.76 -2.92
C TRP A 52 -0.29 2.21 -3.88
N GLN A 53 -0.50 1.03 -4.46
CA GLN A 53 0.50 0.38 -5.31
C GLN A 53 0.67 1.10 -6.65
N MET A 54 -0.38 1.72 -7.21
CA MET A 54 -0.24 2.56 -8.41
C MET A 54 0.67 3.78 -8.18
N MET A 55 0.87 4.21 -6.91
CA MET A 55 1.81 5.28 -6.56
C MET A 55 3.27 4.89 -6.78
N LYS A 56 3.59 3.62 -7.00
CA LYS A 56 4.93 3.19 -7.40
C LYS A 56 5.19 3.34 -8.89
N TYR A 57 4.16 3.59 -9.68
CA TYR A 57 4.23 3.76 -11.13
C TYR A 57 4.37 5.23 -11.52
N PRO A 58 4.89 5.52 -12.73
CA PRO A 58 5.03 6.88 -13.22
C PRO A 58 3.69 7.62 -13.22
N ASP A 59 3.69 8.84 -12.69
CA ASP A 59 2.54 9.73 -12.72
C ASP A 59 2.54 10.52 -14.04
N PRO A 60 1.53 10.35 -14.90
CA PRO A 60 1.47 11.03 -16.20
C PRO A 60 1.32 12.55 -16.07
N GLU A 61 0.81 13.05 -14.94
CA GLU A 61 0.65 14.49 -14.72
C GLU A 61 1.95 15.15 -14.22
N TYR A 62 2.87 14.35 -13.67
CA TYR A 62 4.14 14.85 -13.17
C TYR A 62 5.24 14.79 -14.25
N LYS A 63 5.44 15.92 -14.96
CA LYS A 63 6.37 16.04 -16.11
C LYS A 63 7.79 15.51 -15.85
N ASN A 64 8.32 15.67 -14.64
CA ASN A 64 9.68 15.29 -14.27
C ASN A 64 9.72 14.08 -13.34
N ASP A 65 8.75 13.18 -13.47
CA ASP A 65 8.74 11.97 -12.66
C ASP A 65 9.98 11.10 -12.93
N PRO A 66 10.84 10.84 -11.92
CA PRO A 66 12.01 9.97 -12.11
C PRO A 66 11.61 8.55 -12.53
N ARG A 67 10.41 8.09 -12.15
CA ARG A 67 9.88 6.78 -12.52
C ARG A 67 9.65 6.68 -14.03
N SER A 68 9.37 7.78 -14.73
CA SER A 68 9.17 7.77 -16.20
C SER A 68 10.39 7.32 -17.00
N LYS A 69 11.58 7.26 -16.38
CA LYS A 69 12.81 6.78 -17.03
C LYS A 69 12.89 5.26 -17.12
N ALA A 70 12.17 4.53 -16.28
CA ALA A 70 12.19 3.07 -16.27
C ALA A 70 10.97 2.47 -16.98
N LYS A 71 11.12 1.21 -17.42
CA LYS A 71 10.02 0.46 -18.04
C LYS A 71 9.30 -0.35 -16.98
N PHE A 72 8.02 -0.04 -16.77
CA PHE A 72 7.14 -0.77 -15.87
C PHE A 72 6.26 -1.76 -16.65
N PRO A 73 5.90 -2.92 -16.06
CA PRO A 73 5.08 -3.94 -16.72
C PRO A 73 3.60 -3.57 -16.85
N PHE A 74 3.13 -2.62 -16.05
CA PHE A 74 1.75 -2.14 -16.03
C PHE A 74 1.72 -0.61 -16.04
N THR A 75 0.58 -0.04 -16.43
CA THR A 75 0.30 1.39 -16.30
C THR A 75 -0.25 1.71 -14.92
N ARG A 76 -0.09 2.96 -14.48
CA ARG A 76 -0.68 3.49 -13.24
C ARG A 76 -2.20 3.22 -13.17
N ASP A 77 -2.90 3.41 -14.29
CA ASP A 77 -4.35 3.21 -14.38
C ASP A 77 -4.76 1.73 -14.31
N GLN A 78 -3.96 0.83 -14.86
CA GLN A 78 -4.20 -0.61 -14.70
C GLN A 78 -4.09 -1.02 -13.23
N VAL A 79 -3.05 -0.54 -12.53
CA VAL A 79 -2.86 -0.88 -11.10
C VAL A 79 -3.93 -0.25 -10.21
N ALA A 80 -4.43 0.95 -10.56
CA ALA A 80 -5.57 1.58 -9.89
C ALA A 80 -6.85 0.71 -9.91
N GLY A 81 -6.98 -0.16 -10.91
CA GLY A 81 -8.07 -1.11 -11.08
C GLY A 81 -7.88 -2.47 -10.39
N MET A 82 -6.77 -2.69 -9.69
CA MET A 82 -6.45 -3.97 -9.03
C MET A 82 -6.76 -3.94 -7.53
N ALA A 83 -6.87 -5.12 -6.92
CA ALA A 83 -7.06 -5.26 -5.47
C ALA A 83 -6.25 -6.42 -4.88
N GLY A 84 -6.15 -6.44 -3.55
CA GLY A 84 -5.55 -7.54 -2.80
C GLY A 84 -4.16 -7.95 -3.27
N PHE A 85 -3.98 -9.26 -3.44
CA PHE A 85 -2.69 -9.86 -3.81
C PHE A 85 -2.24 -9.50 -5.22
N GLU A 86 -3.17 -9.23 -6.14
CA GLU A 86 -2.84 -8.78 -7.49
C GLU A 86 -2.15 -7.41 -7.43
N ALA A 87 -2.79 -6.44 -6.77
CA ALA A 87 -2.21 -5.11 -6.55
C ALA A 87 -0.85 -5.18 -5.84
N LYS A 88 -0.74 -6.03 -4.82
CA LYS A 88 0.51 -6.26 -4.09
C LYS A 88 1.62 -6.80 -4.99
N ALA A 89 1.33 -7.80 -5.83
CA ALA A 89 2.31 -8.44 -6.68
C ALA A 89 2.88 -7.47 -7.74
N VAL A 90 2.02 -6.67 -8.37
CA VAL A 90 2.47 -5.65 -9.34
C VAL A 90 3.26 -4.53 -8.64
N GLY A 91 2.84 -4.15 -7.44
CA GLY A 91 3.56 -3.20 -6.58
C GLY A 91 4.97 -3.67 -6.19
N ASP A 92 5.15 -4.96 -5.91
CA ASP A 92 6.47 -5.53 -5.60
C ASP A 92 7.38 -5.56 -6.83
N ALA A 93 6.82 -5.80 -8.03
CA ALA A 93 7.56 -5.70 -9.27
C ALA A 93 8.02 -4.25 -9.53
N ALA A 94 7.15 -3.27 -9.30
CA ALA A 94 7.47 -1.85 -9.42
C ALA A 94 8.56 -1.43 -8.42
N GLU A 95 8.51 -1.92 -7.17
CA GLU A 95 9.50 -1.61 -6.15
C GLU A 95 10.91 -2.08 -6.52
N LYS A 96 11.03 -3.28 -7.09
CA LYS A 96 12.31 -3.79 -7.59
C LYS A 96 12.90 -2.90 -8.69
N ILE A 97 12.05 -2.37 -9.57
CA ILE A 97 12.48 -1.43 -10.62
C ILE A 97 12.97 -0.13 -9.98
N MET A 98 12.24 0.40 -8.98
CA MET A 98 12.60 1.64 -8.30
C MET A 98 13.90 1.56 -7.50
N GLN A 99 14.28 0.37 -7.00
CA GLN A 99 15.57 0.17 -6.33
C GLN A 99 16.77 0.37 -7.28
N HIS A 100 16.54 0.42 -8.59
CA HIS A 100 17.55 0.59 -9.63
C HIS A 100 17.41 1.91 -10.41
N LEU A 101 16.55 2.84 -9.96
CA LEU A 101 16.40 4.20 -10.48
C LEU A 101 17.42 5.17 -9.85
#